data_AF-A0A953QEG9-F1
#
_entry.id   AF-A0A953QEG9-F1
#
_cell.length_a   1.000
_cell.length_b   1.000
_cell.length_c   1.000
_cell.angle_alpha   90.00
_cell.angle_beta   90.00
_cell.angle_gamma   90.00
#
_symmetry.space_group_name_H-M   'P 1'
#
loop_
_entity.id
_entity.type
_entity.pdbx_description
1 polymer ?
#
loop_
_entity_poly.entity_id
_entity_poly.type
_entity_poly.pdbx_seq_one_letter_code
_entity_poly.pdbx_strand_id
1 'polypeptide(L)' 'MVEIEGRLMDVSPGGFRMSHHFASLTAGQVVEFSHIEAKGRARVIWNRIVAERVETGFLVVA' A
#
# COMPACT_ATOMS: atom_id res chain seq x y z
N MET A 1 5.82 14.95 -5.75
CA MET A 1 5.25 13.86 -4.93
C MET A 1 4.37 13.04 -5.86
N VAL A 2 4.55 11.72 -5.90
CA VAL A 2 3.74 10.84 -6.77
C VAL A 2 2.57 10.34 -5.94
N GLU A 3 1.35 10.59 -6.43
CA GLU A 3 0.14 10.02 -5.85
C GLU A 3 -0.19 8.71 -6.59
N ILE A 4 -0.46 7.65 -5.83
CA ILE A 4 -0.75 6.33 -6.36
C ILE A 4 -2.17 5.98 -5.95
N GLU A 5 -3.08 6.00 -6.91
CA GLU A 5 -4.42 5.48 -6.71
C GLU A 5 -4.44 3.96 -6.83
N GLY A 6 -5.30 3.34 -6.03
CA GLY A 6 -5.46 1.90 -6.02
C GLY A 6 -6.76 1.48 -5.35
N ARG A 7 -7.04 0.18 -5.44
CA ARG A 7 -8.17 -0.44 -4.77
C ARG A 7 -7.69 -1.01 -3.44
N LEU A 8 -8.33 -0.61 -2.34
CA LEU A 8 -8.17 -1.24 -1.04
C LEU A 8 -8.74 -2.67 -1.10
N MET A 9 -7.93 -3.66 -0.76
CA MET A 9 -8.27 -5.08 -0.85
C MET A 9 -8.69 -5.64 0.52
N ASP A 10 -7.95 -5.30 1.57
CA ASP A 10 -8.27 -5.63 2.95
C ASP A 10 -7.58 -4.66 3.92
N VAL A 11 -8.13 -4.56 5.13
CA VAL A 11 -7.62 -3.78 6.26
C VAL A 11 -7.57 -4.68 7.49
N SER A 12 -6.55 -4.47 8.31
CA SER A 12 -6.38 -5.06 9.64
C SER A 12 -5.97 -3.95 10.63
N PRO A 13 -5.97 -4.22 11.95
CA PRO A 13 -5.57 -3.20 12.93
C PRO A 13 -4.14 -2.63 12.74
N GLY A 14 -3.24 -3.35 12.07
CA GLY A 14 -1.84 -2.95 11.89
C GLY A 14 -1.43 -2.64 10.45
N GLY A 15 -2.31 -2.81 9.47
CA GLY A 15 -1.89 -2.77 8.07
C GLY A 15 -3.04 -2.95 7.10
N PHE A 16 -2.74 -2.78 5.82
CA PHE A 16 -3.70 -2.90 4.74
C PHE A 16 -3.02 -3.43 3.48
N ARG A 17 -3.84 -3.87 2.53
CA ARG A 17 -3.39 -4.28 1.20
C ARG A 17 -4.08 -3.45 0.14
N MET A 18 -3.31 -2.99 -0.85
CA MET A 18 -3.83 -2.22 -1.99
C MET A 18 -3.39 -2.84 -3.32
N SER A 19 -4.30 -2.88 -4.30
CA SER A 19 -4.00 -3.22 -5.68
C SER A 19 -3.88 -1.95 -6.54
N HIS A 20 -2.77 -1.77 -7.25
CA HIS A 20 -2.47 -0.58 -8.06
C HIS A 20 -1.61 -0.92 -9.28
N HIS A 21 -1.34 0.06 -10.15
CA HIS A 21 -0.48 -0.14 -11.35
C HIS A 21 0.98 0.31 -11.13
N PHE A 22 1.29 0.96 -10.01
CA PHE A 22 2.62 1.52 -9.76
C PHE A 22 3.62 0.46 -9.24
N ALA A 23 4.39 -0.16 -10.13
CA ALA A 23 5.32 -1.25 -9.77
C ALA A 23 6.62 -0.82 -9.07
N SER A 24 6.83 0.49 -8.84
CA SER A 24 8.09 1.00 -8.27
C SER A 24 8.08 1.13 -6.74
N LEU A 25 7.01 0.70 -6.04
CA LEU A 25 7.04 0.60 -4.58
C LEU A 25 8.02 -0.50 -4.15
N THR A 26 8.90 -0.19 -3.21
CA THR A 26 9.95 -1.12 -2.76
C THR A 26 9.75 -1.50 -1.30
N ALA A 27 10.00 -2.76 -0.94
CA ALA A 27 9.94 -3.21 0.45
C ALA A 27 10.86 -2.36 1.35
N GLY A 28 10.37 -1.99 2.53
CA GLY A 28 11.04 -1.10 3.48
C GLY A 28 10.74 0.39 3.26
N GLN A 29 10.26 0.79 2.08
CA GLN A 29 9.88 2.18 1.79
C GLN A 29 8.71 2.60 2.71
N VAL A 30 8.80 3.81 3.27
CA VAL A 30 7.71 4.43 4.04
C VAL A 30 6.99 5.44 3.15
N VAL A 31 5.67 5.31 3.07
CA VAL A 31 4.79 6.18 2.30
C VAL A 31 3.74 6.82 3.21
N GLU A 32 3.22 7.96 2.79
CA GLU A 32 1.96 8.47 3.32
C GLU A 32 0.81 7.72 2.65
N PHE A 33 -0.27 7.48 3.38
CA PHE A 33 -1.47 6.85 2.86
C PHE A 33 -2.73 7.54 3.39
N SER A 34 -3.81 7.42 2.63
CA SER A 34 -5.15 7.78 3.06
C SER A 34 -6.14 6.81 2.41
N HIS A 35 -6.98 6.17 3.21
CA HIS A 35 -8.09 5.33 2.76
C HIS A 35 -9.32 5.59 3.64
N ILE A 36 -10.44 4.90 3.37
CA ILE A 36 -11.72 5.18 4.02
C ILE A 36 -11.69 5.04 5.56
N GLU A 37 -10.89 4.12 6.10
CA GLU A 37 -10.81 3.91 7.56
C GLU A 37 -9.74 4.75 8.29
N ALA A 38 -8.67 5.21 7.62
CA ALA A 38 -7.52 5.85 8.27
C ALA A 38 -6.62 6.58 7.27
N LYS A 39 -5.77 7.45 7.82
CA LYS A 39 -4.65 8.10 7.13
C LYS A 39 -3.43 8.15 8.04
N GLY A 40 -2.23 8.14 7.47
CA GLY A 40 -0.99 8.14 8.24
C GLY A 40 0.20 7.71 7.41
N ARG A 41 1.17 7.05 8.05
CA ARG A 41 2.36 6.51 7.40
C ARG A 41 2.37 5.00 7.46
N ALA A 42 2.77 4.37 6.37
CA ALA A 42 2.91 2.92 6.30
C ALA A 42 4.19 2.50 5.60
N ARG A 43 4.76 1.37 6.04
CA ARG A 43 5.91 0.72 5.42
C ARG A 43 5.45 -0.36 4.46
N VAL A 44 5.99 -0.36 3.25
CA VAL A 44 5.82 -1.47 2.29
C VAL A 44 6.51 -2.71 2.85
N ILE A 45 5.77 -3.80 3.02
CA ILE A 45 6.30 -5.08 3.51
C ILE A 45 6.57 -6.05 2.37
N TRP A 46 5.70 -6.08 1.36
CA TRP A 46 5.84 -6.96 0.19
C TRP A 46 5.07 -6.41 -1.01
N ASN A 47 5.51 -6.79 -2.21
CA ASN A 47 4.77 -6.60 -3.47
C ASN A 47 4.53 -7.97 -4.13
N ARG A 48 3.37 -8.14 -4.74
CA ARG A 48 3.04 -9.31 -5.57
C ARG A 48 2.44 -8.83 -6.89
N ILE A 49 3.04 -9.24 -8.01
CA ILE A 49 2.49 -8.97 -9.33
C ILE A 49 1.36 -9.97 -9.60
N VAL A 50 0.18 -9.47 -9.91
CA VAL A 50 -1.02 -10.24 -10.25
C VAL A 50 -1.58 -9.67 -11.56
N ALA A 51 -1.35 -10.41 -12.66
CA ALA A 51 -1.62 -9.93 -14.02
C ALA A 51 -0.95 -8.55 -14.26
N GLU A 52 -1.73 -7.52 -14.60
CA GLU A 52 -1.26 -6.17 -14.90
C GLU A 52 -1.26 -5.22 -13.68
N ARG A 53 -1.47 -5.77 -12.48
CA ARG A 53 -1.50 -5.01 -11.23
C ARG A 53 -0.45 -5.51 -10.26
N VAL A 54 -0.11 -4.65 -9.32
CA VAL A 54 0.69 -4.97 -8.15
C VAL A 54 -0.23 -4.92 -6.93
N GLU A 55 -0.26 -6.00 -6.17
CA GLU A 55 -0.75 -5.99 -4.80
C GLU A 55 0.40 -5.67 -3.87
N THR A 56 0.20 -4.70 -2.98
CA THR A 56 1.20 -4.27 -2.02
C THR A 56 0.64 -4.36 -0.62
N GLY A 57 1.39 -5.03 0.26
CA GLY A 57 1.09 -5.09 1.68
C GLY A 57 1.80 -3.97 2.44
N PHE A 58 1.05 -3.24 3.25
CA PHE A 58 1.51 -2.11 4.03
C PHE A 58 1.32 -2.35 5.52
N LEU A 59 2.34 -2.04 6.32
CA LEU A 59 2.30 -2.00 7.78
C LEU A 59 2.20 -0.55 8.24
N VAL A 60 1.17 -0.18 9.00
CA VAL A 60 1.03 1.16 9.57
C VAL A 60 2.11 1.38 10.64
N VAL A 61 2.81 2.52 10.59
CA VAL A 61 3.95 2.81 11.47
C VAL A 61 3.83 4.13 12.26
N ALA A 62 2.88 5.01 11.90
CA ALA A 62 2.54 6.23 12.64
C ALA A 62 1.25 6.85 12.07
#